data_AF-A0A376ZW11-F1
#
_entry.id   AF-A0A376ZW11-F1
#
_cell.length_a   1.000
_cell.length_b   1.000
_cell.length_c   1.000
_cell.angle_alpha   90.00
_cell.angle_beta   90.00
_cell.angle_gamma   90.00
#
_symmetry.space_group_name_H-M   'P 1'
#
loop_
_entity.id
_entity.type
_entity.pdbx_description
1 polymer ?
#
loop_
_entity_poly.entity_id
_entity_poly.type
_entity_poly.pdbx_seq_one_letter_code
_entity_poly.pdbx_strand_id
1 'polypeptide(L)'
;MGKFDEGKLPTDPHLMLRLAIETVAHDYDVIVIDSAPNLGIGTINVVCAADVLIVPTPAELFDYTSALQFFDMLRDLLKNVDLKGFEPDVRILLTKYSNSNGSQSPWMEEQIRDAWGSMVLKNVVRETDEVGKGQIRMRTVFEQAIDQRSSTGAWRNALSIWEPVCNEIFDRLIKPRWGD
;
A
#
# COMPACT_ATOMS: atom_id res chain seq x y z
N MET A 1 30.63 -20.62 -9.19
CA MET A 1 29.36 -21.18 -9.70
C MET A 1 28.97 -22.34 -8.78
N GLY A 2 28.09 -22.10 -7.82
CA GLY A 2 27.64 -23.14 -6.89
C GLY A 2 26.77 -24.16 -7.61
N LYS A 3 26.96 -25.44 -7.32
CA LYS A 3 26.13 -26.53 -7.83
C LYS A 3 24.68 -26.28 -7.39
N PHE A 4 23.76 -26.10 -8.35
CA PHE A 4 22.33 -26.18 -8.07
C PHE A 4 22.04 -27.64 -7.69
N ASP A 5 21.69 -27.86 -6.43
CA ASP A 5 21.50 -29.18 -5.83
C ASP A 5 20.05 -29.68 -6.05
N GLU A 6 19.90 -30.87 -6.65
CA GLU A 6 18.76 -31.79 -6.58
C GLU A 6 17.31 -31.24 -6.62
N GLY A 7 17.02 -30.17 -7.36
CA GLY A 7 15.65 -29.67 -7.53
C GLY A 7 15.01 -29.11 -6.25
N LYS A 8 15.81 -28.75 -5.25
CA LYS A 8 15.35 -28.04 -4.05
C LYS A 8 15.44 -26.54 -4.27
N LEU A 9 14.44 -25.81 -3.78
CA LEU A 9 14.50 -24.35 -3.77
C LEU A 9 15.66 -23.89 -2.84
N PRO A 10 16.36 -22.80 -3.20
CA PRO A 10 17.52 -22.33 -2.44
C PRO A 10 17.13 -21.74 -1.06
N THR A 11 15.86 -21.42 -0.86
CA THR A 11 15.28 -20.94 0.39
C THR A 11 13.81 -21.36 0.48
N ASP A 12 13.17 -21.08 1.61
CA ASP A 12 11.74 -21.26 1.76
C ASP A 12 10.96 -20.42 0.74
N PRO A 13 9.90 -20.96 0.11
CA PRO A 13 9.19 -20.29 -0.98
C PRO A 13 8.70 -18.87 -0.67
N HIS A 14 8.39 -18.56 0.60
CA HIS A 14 7.93 -17.23 1.03
C HIS A 14 9.03 -16.18 1.14
N LEU A 15 10.31 -16.58 1.11
CA LEU A 15 11.46 -15.68 1.19
C LEU A 15 12.10 -15.38 -0.18
N MET A 16 11.65 -16.04 -1.24
CA MET A 16 12.25 -15.93 -2.57
C MET A 16 12.27 -14.49 -3.09
N LEU A 17 11.17 -13.74 -2.91
CA LEU A 17 11.11 -12.35 -3.35
C LEU A 17 12.05 -11.44 -2.56
N ARG A 18 12.15 -11.61 -1.24
CA ARG A 18 13.07 -10.86 -0.37
C ARG A 18 14.51 -11.05 -0.87
N LEU A 19 14.94 -12.30 -1.05
CA LEU A 19 16.30 -12.60 -1.53
C LEU A 19 16.58 -12.01 -2.91
N ALA A 20 15.60 -12.06 -3.82
CA ALA A 20 15.73 -11.43 -5.13
C ALA A 20 15.91 -9.91 -5.02
N ILE A 21 15.12 -9.25 -4.19
CA ILE A 21 15.20 -7.80 -3.93
C ILE A 21 16.56 -7.43 -3.32
N GLU A 22 17.08 -8.21 -2.38
CA GLU A 22 18.39 -7.96 -1.75
C GLU A 22 19.54 -7.92 -2.77
N THR A 23 19.42 -8.62 -3.90
CA THR A 23 20.44 -8.57 -4.97
C THR A 23 20.52 -7.23 -5.69
N VAL A 24 19.45 -6.42 -5.67
CA VAL A 24 19.35 -5.12 -6.35
C VAL A 24 19.11 -3.96 -5.39
N ALA A 25 18.99 -4.21 -4.09
CA ALA A 25 18.65 -3.21 -3.09
C ALA A 25 19.66 -2.05 -3.02
N HIS A 26 20.91 -2.27 -3.45
CA HIS A 26 21.95 -1.23 -3.48
C HIS A 26 21.80 -0.24 -4.65
N ASP A 27 20.95 -0.55 -5.64
CA ASP A 27 20.72 0.29 -6.83
C ASP A 27 19.54 1.25 -6.67
N TYR A 28 18.73 1.12 -5.61
CA TYR A 28 17.48 1.85 -5.43
C TYR A 28 17.30 2.34 -3.98
N ASP A 29 16.89 3.59 -3.81
CA ASP A 29 16.54 4.13 -2.49
C ASP A 29 15.19 3.59 -1.96
N VAL A 30 14.25 3.33 -2.88
CA VAL A 30 12.90 2.81 -2.60
C VAL A 30 12.53 1.77 -3.64
N ILE A 31 11.97 0.65 -3.18
CA ILE A 31 11.38 -0.39 -4.03
C ILE A 31 9.88 -0.47 -3.74
N VAL A 32 9.06 -0.22 -4.76
CA VAL A 32 7.60 -0.33 -4.65
C VAL A 32 7.16 -1.66 -5.23
N ILE A 33 6.44 -2.45 -4.44
CA ILE A 33 5.90 -3.75 -4.84
C ILE A 33 4.39 -3.61 -4.97
N ASP A 34 3.86 -3.85 -6.17
CA ASP A 34 2.43 -3.96 -6.42
C ASP A 34 2.10 -5.42 -6.75
N SER A 35 1.13 -5.99 -6.04
CA SER A 35 0.75 -7.40 -6.17
C SER A 35 -0.73 -7.55 -6.40
N ALA A 36 -1.10 -8.53 -7.22
CA ALA A 36 -2.50 -8.87 -7.42
C ALA A 36 -3.21 -9.18 -6.09
N PRO A 37 -4.52 -8.87 -5.95
CA PRO A 37 -5.29 -9.09 -4.74
C PRO A 37 -5.64 -10.58 -4.60
N ASN A 38 -4.63 -11.41 -4.43
CA ASN A 38 -4.77 -12.84 -4.18
C ASN A 38 -4.21 -13.17 -2.80
N LEU A 39 -4.51 -14.37 -2.33
CA LEU A 39 -4.04 -14.84 -1.04
C LEU A 39 -3.21 -16.12 -1.16
N GLY A 40 -2.41 -16.17 -2.22
CA GLY A 40 -1.47 -17.25 -2.46
C GLY A 40 -0.07 -16.93 -1.95
N ILE A 41 0.88 -17.79 -2.31
CA ILE A 41 2.30 -17.66 -1.96
C ILE A 41 2.91 -16.32 -2.42
N GLY A 42 2.37 -15.69 -3.47
CA GLY A 42 2.82 -14.38 -3.95
C GLY A 42 2.62 -13.28 -2.90
N THR A 43 1.45 -13.22 -2.26
CA THR A 43 1.15 -12.24 -1.21
C THR A 43 2.00 -12.47 0.03
N ILE A 44 2.27 -13.73 0.39
CA ILE A 44 3.19 -14.07 1.48
C ILE A 44 4.59 -13.55 1.17
N ASN A 45 5.06 -13.74 -0.07
CA ASN A 45 6.36 -13.21 -0.52
C ASN A 45 6.43 -11.68 -0.42
N VAL A 46 5.37 -10.98 -0.81
CA VAL A 46 5.29 -9.51 -0.70
C VAL A 46 5.37 -9.07 0.76
N VAL A 47 4.59 -9.71 1.63
CA VAL A 47 4.58 -9.45 3.08
C VAL A 47 5.96 -9.68 3.70
N CYS A 48 6.64 -10.77 3.35
CA CYS A 48 7.97 -11.08 3.86
C CYS A 48 9.08 -10.21 3.26
N ALA A 49 8.86 -9.65 2.06
CA ALA A 49 9.84 -8.81 1.38
C ALA A 49 9.78 -7.35 1.82
N ALA A 50 8.61 -6.85 2.19
CA ALA A 50 8.37 -5.43 2.43
C ALA A 50 8.80 -4.98 3.83
N ASP A 51 9.38 -3.78 3.92
CA ASP A 51 9.62 -3.12 5.23
C ASP A 51 8.39 -2.34 5.71
N VAL A 52 7.50 -1.99 4.79
CA VAL A 52 6.23 -1.28 5.01
C VAL A 52 5.17 -1.91 4.12
N LEU A 53 4.02 -2.26 4.70
CA LEU A 53 2.86 -2.75 3.95
C LEU A 53 1.74 -1.72 4.06
N ILE A 54 1.38 -1.09 2.94
CA ILE A 54 0.23 -0.19 2.88
C ILE A 54 -0.97 -0.94 2.31
N VAL A 55 -2.07 -0.95 3.06
CA VAL A 55 -3.34 -1.57 2.68
C VAL A 55 -4.34 -0.46 2.36
N PRO A 56 -4.63 -0.20 1.08
CA PRO A 56 -5.69 0.72 0.70
C PRO A 56 -7.05 0.13 1.09
N THR A 57 -7.81 0.86 1.90
CA THR A 57 -9.14 0.43 2.35
C THR A 57 -10.15 1.51 2.00
N PRO A 58 -11.07 1.27 1.07
CA PRO A 58 -12.17 2.19 0.83
C PRO A 58 -12.97 2.47 2.10
N ALA A 59 -13.40 3.72 2.30
CA ALA A 59 -14.23 4.12 3.43
C ALA A 59 -15.70 3.70 3.24
N GLU A 60 -15.92 2.40 3.01
CA GLU A 60 -17.22 1.76 2.77
C GLU A 60 -17.40 0.52 3.66
N LEU A 61 -18.66 0.16 3.97
CA LEU A 61 -18.97 -0.91 4.94
C LEU A 61 -18.50 -2.29 4.48
N PHE A 62 -18.68 -2.61 3.19
CA PHE A 62 -18.25 -3.92 2.67
C PHE A 62 -16.73 -4.03 2.67
N ASP A 63 -16.01 -2.98 2.27
CA ASP A 63 -14.56 -2.93 2.32
C ASP A 63 -14.01 -3.02 3.75
N TYR A 64 -14.69 -2.42 4.74
CA TYR A 64 -14.35 -2.61 6.15
C TYR A 64 -14.41 -4.08 6.58
N THR A 65 -15.49 -4.79 6.21
CA THR A 65 -15.62 -6.22 6.54
C THR A 65 -14.57 -7.07 5.84
N SER A 66 -14.22 -6.74 4.60
CA SER A 66 -13.15 -7.42 3.86
C SER A 66 -11.77 -7.14 4.46
N ALA A 67 -11.51 -5.91 4.91
CA ALA A 67 -10.28 -5.55 5.59
C ALA A 67 -10.09 -6.34 6.90
N LEU A 68 -11.14 -6.49 7.71
CA LEU A 68 -11.11 -7.34 8.91
C LEU A 68 -10.66 -8.78 8.59
N GLN A 69 -11.28 -9.40 7.57
CA GLN A 69 -10.92 -10.75 7.15
C GLN A 69 -9.48 -10.83 6.65
N PHE A 70 -9.03 -9.83 5.88
CA PHE A 70 -7.66 -9.74 5.42
C PHE A 70 -6.67 -9.65 6.59
N PHE A 71 -6.93 -8.78 7.57
CA PHE A 71 -6.05 -8.62 8.73
C PHE A 71 -6.05 -9.84 9.65
N ASP A 72 -7.19 -10.51 9.83
CA ASP A 72 -7.26 -11.77 10.58
C ASP A 72 -6.39 -12.84 9.93
N MET A 73 -6.45 -12.99 8.62
CA MET A 73 -5.66 -14.02 7.96
C MET A 73 -4.21 -13.59 7.72
N LEU A 74 -3.90 -12.30 7.59
CA LEU A 74 -2.53 -11.79 7.66
C LEU A 74 -1.91 -12.14 9.01
N ARG A 75 -2.62 -11.87 10.12
CA ARG A 75 -2.18 -12.26 11.46
C ARG A 75 -1.93 -13.76 11.57
N ASP A 76 -2.84 -14.58 11.05
CA ASP A 76 -2.69 -16.04 11.13
C ASP A 76 -1.55 -16.54 10.24
N LEU A 77 -1.29 -15.92 9.10
CA LEU A 77 -0.11 -16.16 8.28
C LEU A 77 1.17 -15.81 9.05
N LEU A 78 1.26 -14.60 9.61
CA LEU A 78 2.46 -14.13 10.33
C LEU A 78 2.77 -14.99 11.56
N LYS A 79 1.76 -15.63 12.17
CA LYS A 79 1.95 -16.61 13.26
C LYS A 79 2.55 -17.94 12.80
N ASN A 80 2.26 -18.37 11.57
CA ASN A 80 2.60 -19.69 11.06
C ASN A 80 3.83 -19.69 10.13
N VAL A 81 4.35 -18.52 9.78
CA VAL A 81 5.50 -18.35 8.89
C VAL A 81 6.67 -17.78 9.68
N ASP A 82 7.84 -18.39 9.58
CA ASP A 82 9.07 -17.80 10.09
C ASP A 82 9.51 -16.67 9.15
N LEU A 83 9.27 -15.44 9.59
CA LEU A 83 9.62 -14.22 8.87
C LEU A 83 11.10 -13.88 8.96
N LYS A 84 11.91 -14.63 9.72
CA LYS A 84 13.34 -14.33 9.95
C LYS A 84 13.60 -12.91 10.46
N GLY A 85 12.62 -12.31 11.14
CA GLY A 85 12.69 -10.93 11.65
C GLY A 85 12.23 -9.84 10.67
N PHE A 86 11.69 -10.21 9.50
CA PHE A 86 11.17 -9.27 8.49
C PHE A 86 9.66 -9.06 8.64
N GLU A 87 9.22 -8.58 9.80
CA GLU A 87 7.82 -8.21 10.00
C GLU A 87 7.57 -6.79 9.45
N PRO A 88 6.69 -6.62 8.45
CA PRO A 88 6.45 -5.32 7.85
C PRO A 88 5.70 -4.38 8.81
N ASP A 89 5.98 -3.09 8.71
CA ASP A 89 5.16 -2.07 9.35
C ASP A 89 3.86 -1.88 8.57
N VAL A 90 2.75 -2.42 9.09
CA VAL A 90 1.47 -2.43 8.38
C VAL A 90 0.67 -1.16 8.62
N ARG A 91 0.20 -0.53 7.55
CA ARG A 91 -0.59 0.71 7.58
C ARG A 91 -1.84 0.62 6.73
N ILE A 92 -2.93 1.21 7.21
CA ILE A 92 -4.18 1.36 6.49
C ILE A 92 -4.23 2.76 5.88
N LEU A 93 -4.42 2.84 4.57
CA LEU A 93 -4.70 4.09 3.87
C LEU A 93 -6.19 4.11 3.50
N LEU A 94 -6.95 5.03 4.12
CA LEU A 94 -8.34 5.23 3.72
C LEU A 94 -8.40 5.81 2.32
N THR A 95 -9.21 5.19 1.46
CA THR A 95 -9.43 5.59 0.07
C THR A 95 -10.91 5.78 -0.24
N LYS A 96 -11.22 6.31 -1.42
CA LYS A 96 -12.59 6.64 -1.85
C LYS A 96 -13.37 7.48 -0.83
N TYR A 97 -12.67 8.37 -0.14
CA TYR A 97 -13.30 9.20 0.88
C TYR A 97 -14.15 10.29 0.21
N SER A 98 -15.46 10.30 0.48
CA SER A 98 -16.36 11.32 -0.03
C SER A 98 -16.74 12.34 1.04
N ASN A 99 -16.62 13.63 0.68
CA ASN A 99 -17.08 14.76 1.50
C ASN A 99 -18.50 15.22 1.10
N SER A 100 -19.22 14.47 0.27
CA SER A 100 -20.58 14.85 -0.10
C SER A 100 -21.51 14.80 1.12
N ASN A 101 -22.50 15.69 1.17
CA ASN A 101 -23.54 15.63 2.19
C ASN A 101 -24.21 14.25 2.22
N GLY A 102 -24.29 13.64 3.40
CA GLY A 102 -24.84 12.29 3.59
C GLY A 102 -23.86 11.14 3.30
N SER A 103 -22.60 11.46 2.95
CA SER A 103 -21.54 10.46 2.83
C SER A 103 -21.38 9.68 4.13
N GLN A 104 -21.20 8.36 4.00
CA GLN A 104 -20.90 7.48 5.11
C GLN A 104 -19.40 7.44 5.44
N SER A 105 -18.54 8.06 4.62
CA SER A 105 -17.08 8.01 4.81
C SER A 105 -16.60 8.52 6.17
N PRO A 106 -17.15 9.61 6.75
CA PRO A 106 -16.71 10.06 8.08
C PRO A 106 -17.03 9.07 9.20
N TRP A 107 -18.24 8.48 9.16
CA TRP A 107 -18.62 7.44 10.13
C TRP A 107 -17.77 6.18 9.95
N MET A 108 -17.51 5.78 8.70
CA MET A 108 -16.66 4.63 8.42
C MET A 108 -15.20 4.85 8.86
N GLU A 109 -14.66 6.05 8.66
CA GLU A 109 -13.35 6.42 9.16
C GLU A 109 -13.26 6.29 10.68
N GLU A 110 -14.28 6.74 11.42
CA GLU A 110 -14.36 6.55 12.87
C GLU A 110 -14.30 5.07 13.23
N GLN A 111 -15.11 4.22 12.59
CA GLN A 111 -15.11 2.77 12.86
C GLN A 111 -13.76 2.10 12.54
N ILE A 112 -13.13 2.48 11.42
CA ILE A 112 -11.83 1.95 11.02
C ILE A 112 -10.74 2.40 11.99
N ARG A 113 -10.76 3.67 12.43
CA ARG A 113 -9.80 4.19 13.41
C ARG A 113 -10.03 3.59 14.80
N ASP A 114 -11.25 3.31 15.20
CA ASP A 114 -11.55 2.61 16.45
C ASP A 114 -11.03 1.16 16.42
N ALA A 115 -11.12 0.49 15.28
CA ALA A 115 -10.66 -0.89 15.12
C ALA A 115 -9.13 -1.03 15.06
N TRP A 116 -8.43 -0.15 14.33
CA TRP A 116 -6.99 -0.31 14.05
C TRP A 116 -6.10 0.86 14.53
N GLY A 117 -6.67 1.91 15.10
CA GLY A 117 -5.95 2.98 15.79
C GLY A 117 -4.78 3.56 15.00
N SER A 118 -3.58 3.40 15.57
CA SER A 118 -2.33 3.94 15.02
C SER A 118 -1.88 3.31 13.70
N MET A 119 -2.46 2.18 13.30
CA MET A 119 -2.20 1.60 11.98
C MET A 119 -2.82 2.45 10.86
N VAL A 120 -3.84 3.26 11.14
CA VAL A 120 -4.51 4.09 10.13
C VAL A 120 -3.72 5.38 9.90
N LEU A 121 -3.40 5.66 8.64
CA LEU A 121 -2.76 6.93 8.27
C LEU A 121 -3.68 8.12 8.58
N LYS A 122 -3.08 9.27 8.83
CA LYS A 122 -3.78 10.49 9.19
C LYS A 122 -4.54 11.05 7.99
N ASN A 123 -3.89 11.12 6.83
CA ASN A 123 -4.51 11.62 5.62
C ASN A 123 -5.31 10.52 4.91
N VAL A 124 -6.36 10.93 4.19
CA VAL A 124 -7.24 10.05 3.42
C VAL A 124 -7.21 10.44 1.94
N VAL A 125 -7.35 9.46 1.07
CA VAL A 125 -7.50 9.70 -0.37
C VAL A 125 -8.97 9.93 -0.70
N ARG A 126 -9.29 11.18 -1.03
CA ARG A 126 -10.63 11.57 -1.49
C ARG A 126 -10.87 11.21 -2.94
N GLU A 127 -12.13 11.00 -3.30
CA GLU A 127 -12.53 10.76 -4.69
C GLU A 127 -12.24 11.98 -5.58
N THR A 128 -11.76 11.72 -6.79
CA THR A 128 -11.57 12.73 -7.83
C THR A 128 -11.55 12.11 -9.22
N ASP A 129 -12.25 12.75 -10.15
CA ASP A 129 -12.28 12.31 -11.56
C ASP A 129 -10.92 12.41 -12.26
N GLU A 130 -9.98 13.21 -11.74
CA GLU A 130 -8.66 13.37 -12.33
C GLU A 130 -7.87 12.06 -12.33
N VAL A 131 -8.08 11.18 -11.34
CA VAL A 131 -7.45 9.85 -11.31
C VAL A 131 -7.93 9.01 -12.50
N GLY A 132 -9.24 8.93 -12.73
CA GLY A 132 -9.82 8.18 -13.85
C GLY A 132 -9.37 8.72 -15.22
N LYS A 133 -9.26 10.04 -15.37
CA LYS A 133 -8.77 10.67 -16.61
C LYS A 133 -7.29 10.39 -16.89
N GLY A 134 -6.49 10.30 -15.83
CA GLY A 134 -5.09 9.86 -15.91
C GLY A 134 -4.97 8.39 -16.30
N GLN A 135 -5.79 7.54 -15.70
CA GLN A 135 -5.80 6.10 -15.94
C GLN A 135 -6.07 5.76 -17.41
N ILE A 136 -6.98 6.48 -18.09
CA ILE A 136 -7.23 6.30 -19.54
C ILE A 136 -5.94 6.44 -20.38
N ARG A 137 -4.97 7.20 -19.88
CA ARG A 137 -3.71 7.52 -20.55
C ARG A 137 -2.50 6.88 -19.89
N MET A 138 -2.70 5.99 -18.91
CA MET A 138 -1.62 5.38 -18.11
C MET A 138 -0.72 6.45 -17.46
N ARG A 139 -1.32 7.51 -16.92
CA ARG A 139 -0.62 8.61 -16.23
C ARG A 139 -1.17 8.80 -14.83
N THR A 140 -0.28 9.14 -13.91
CA THR A 140 -0.67 9.63 -12.57
C THR A 140 -1.19 11.06 -12.65
N VAL A 141 -1.85 11.55 -11.59
CA VAL A 141 -2.27 12.96 -11.47
C VAL A 141 -1.09 13.95 -11.51
N PHE A 142 0.13 13.48 -11.22
CA PHE A 142 1.36 14.28 -11.23
C PHE A 142 1.91 14.51 -12.64
N GLU A 143 1.55 13.66 -13.61
CA GLU A 143 2.17 13.65 -14.94
C GLU A 143 1.24 14.17 -16.05
N GLN A 144 -0.01 14.49 -15.73
CA GLN A 144 -0.99 14.93 -16.73
C GLN A 144 -0.59 16.27 -17.34
N ALA A 145 -0.59 16.39 -18.67
CA ALA A 145 -0.41 17.68 -19.34
C ALA A 145 -1.66 18.58 -19.18
N ILE A 146 -1.51 19.89 -19.43
CA ILE A 146 -2.58 20.89 -19.20
C ILE A 146 -3.85 20.55 -19.99
N ASP A 147 -3.70 20.10 -21.23
CA ASP A 147 -4.77 19.69 -22.16
C ASP A 147 -5.41 18.33 -21.81
N GLN A 148 -4.87 17.61 -20.83
CA GLN A 148 -5.33 16.29 -20.40
C GLN A 148 -6.15 16.32 -19.09
N ARG A 149 -6.18 17.48 -18.42
CA ARG A 149 -6.85 17.70 -17.12
C ARG A 149 -8.28 18.22 -17.34
N SER A 150 -9.15 18.15 -16.33
CA SER A 150 -10.49 18.78 -16.45
C SER A 150 -10.39 20.30 -16.45
N SER A 151 -9.82 20.85 -15.39
CA SER A 151 -9.55 22.27 -15.21
C SER A 151 -8.33 22.43 -14.31
N THR A 152 -7.66 23.58 -14.36
CA THR A 152 -6.54 23.86 -13.45
C THR A 152 -6.95 23.75 -11.98
N GLY A 153 -8.19 24.13 -11.65
CA GLY A 153 -8.74 24.01 -10.30
C GLY A 153 -8.94 22.56 -9.87
N ALA A 154 -9.54 21.73 -10.73
CA ALA A 154 -9.77 20.31 -10.43
C ALA A 154 -8.45 19.54 -10.26
N TRP A 155 -7.46 19.81 -11.13
CA TRP A 155 -6.12 19.24 -11.01
C TRP A 155 -5.39 19.67 -9.73
N ARG A 156 -5.44 20.97 -9.38
CA ARG A 156 -4.87 21.45 -8.11
C ARG A 156 -5.55 20.80 -6.90
N ASN A 157 -6.86 20.61 -6.96
CA ASN A 157 -7.58 19.88 -5.92
C ASN A 157 -7.11 18.42 -5.83
N ALA A 158 -6.91 17.74 -6.97
CA ALA A 158 -6.35 16.38 -6.98
C ALA A 158 -4.95 16.33 -6.34
N LEU A 159 -4.06 17.27 -6.65
CA LEU A 159 -2.76 17.37 -5.97
C LEU A 159 -2.89 17.59 -4.46
N SER A 160 -3.80 18.47 -4.03
CA SER A 160 -4.08 18.70 -2.61
C SER A 160 -4.63 17.48 -1.86
N ILE A 161 -5.10 16.46 -2.59
CA ILE A 161 -5.51 15.17 -2.02
C ILE A 161 -4.29 14.26 -1.86
N TRP A 162 -3.47 14.11 -2.92
CA TRP A 162 -2.40 13.12 -2.97
C TRP A 162 -1.09 13.56 -2.30
N GLU A 163 -0.71 14.84 -2.41
CA GLU A 163 0.55 15.33 -1.82
C GLU A 163 0.63 15.11 -0.30
N PRO A 164 -0.41 15.40 0.52
CA PRO A 164 -0.35 15.13 1.96
C PRO A 164 -0.19 13.64 2.29
N VAL A 165 -0.83 12.76 1.51
CA VAL A 165 -0.73 11.30 1.67
C VAL A 165 0.68 10.83 1.34
N CYS A 166 1.23 11.26 0.20
CA CYS A 166 2.59 10.92 -0.21
C CYS A 166 3.63 11.43 0.79
N ASN A 167 3.50 12.67 1.25
CA ASN A 167 4.40 13.25 2.25
C ASN A 167 4.31 12.48 3.57
N GLU A 168 3.10 12.10 4.00
CA GLU A 168 2.94 11.31 5.22
C GLU A 168 3.61 9.94 5.11
N ILE A 169 3.43 9.23 4.00
CA ILE A 169 4.08 7.94 3.75
C ILE A 169 5.60 8.11 3.75
N PHE A 170 6.09 9.11 3.03
CA PHE A 170 7.52 9.39 2.94
C PHE A 170 8.11 9.73 4.32
N ASP A 171 7.59 10.74 5.00
CA ASP A 171 8.16 11.25 6.25
C ASP A 171 8.02 10.27 7.43
N ARG A 172 6.90 9.54 7.51
CA ARG A 172 6.63 8.64 8.65
C ARG A 172 7.12 7.22 8.43
N LEU A 173 7.12 6.73 7.19
CA LEU A 173 7.35 5.31 6.91
C LEU A 173 8.64 5.07 6.13
N ILE A 174 8.98 5.92 5.16
CA ILE A 174 10.17 5.68 4.32
C ILE A 174 11.40 6.31 4.95
N LYS A 175 11.40 7.63 5.13
CA LYS A 175 12.54 8.42 5.56
C LYS A 175 13.22 7.92 6.86
N PRO A 176 12.48 7.51 7.91
CA PRO A 176 13.12 7.00 9.14
C PRO A 176 13.96 5.73 8.93
N ARG A 177 13.78 5.02 7.82
CA ARG A 177 14.50 3.78 7.49
C ARG A 177 15.84 4.01 6.80
N TRP A 178 16.09 5.20 6.25
CA TRP A 178 17.39 5.52 5.64
C TRP A 178 18.51 5.80 6.65
N GLY A 179 18.18 5.90 7.94
CA GLY A 179 19.15 6.19 9.00
C GLY A 179 19.57 7.66 9.06
N ASP A 180 20.04 8.05 10.25
CA ASP A 180 21.00 9.15 10.45
C ASP A 180 22.43 8.60 10.31
#